data_AF-A0A8H7KVK3-F1
#
_entry.id   AF-A0A8H7KVK3-F1
#
_cell.length_a   1.000
_cell.length_b   1.000
_cell.length_c   1.000
_cell.angle_alpha   90.00
_cell.angle_beta   90.00
_cell.angle_gamma   90.00
#
_symmetry.space_group_name_H-M   'P 1'
#
loop_
_entity.id
_entity.type
_entity.pdbx_description
1 polymer ?
#
loop_
_entity_poly.entity_id
_entity_poly.type
_entity_poly.pdbx_seq_one_letter_code
_entity_poly.pdbx_strand_id
1 'polypeptide(L)'
;MAGSKEAKRRAQEKWLNNPDPNVQDERRAKDRIRKAKSRQLERQRRENPINQPLPSSQSQSGGTNCGYGFGEGASRELSEHQPSGIAEPIQAAEKRMPTSAGTRREAQHGPHDPVAEGGLAHKLVSIRRKYHDWSYADDWGSELRWQRAFHDELRAVEGLGGEETRLTLACLFDHCVQGRRLIRELKGASSIPANVCCDAEAVNDLFLQTMDLYTRILSETKFIEVKLLVEEESYVE
;
A
#
# COMPACT_ATOMS: atom_id res chain seq x y z
N MET A 1 34.12 27.14 21.95
CA MET A 1 32.86 26.35 22.02
C MET A 1 31.62 27.06 21.48
N ALA A 2 31.52 28.40 21.48
CA ALA A 2 30.33 29.13 20.99
C ALA A 2 30.09 29.05 19.45
N GLY A 3 31.15 28.95 18.64
CA GLY A 3 31.04 28.91 17.17
C GLY A 3 30.32 27.68 16.59
N SER A 4 30.32 26.54 17.29
CA SER A 4 29.71 25.30 16.80
C SER A 4 28.17 25.32 16.86
N LYS A 5 27.60 25.98 17.89
CA LYS A 5 26.13 26.11 18.02
C LYS A 5 25.57 27.04 16.96
N GLU A 6 26.27 28.13 16.67
CA GLU A 6 25.86 29.12 15.67
C GLU A 6 25.91 28.56 14.24
N ALA A 7 26.93 27.74 13.93
CA ALA A 7 27.04 27.05 12.66
C ALA A 7 25.89 26.04 12.43
N LYS A 8 25.51 25.29 13.47
CA LYS A 8 24.36 24.36 13.40
C LYS A 8 23.04 25.10 13.18
N ARG A 9 22.84 26.24 13.85
CA ARG A 9 21.63 27.06 13.69
C ARG A 9 21.50 27.58 12.25
N ARG A 10 22.58 28.13 11.68
CA ARG A 10 22.58 28.62 10.28
C ARG A 10 22.35 27.51 9.26
N ALA A 11 22.94 26.33 9.47
CA ALA A 11 22.70 25.18 8.62
C ALA A 11 21.23 24.72 8.67
N GLN A 12 20.62 24.74 9.86
CA GLN A 12 19.22 24.41 10.05
C GLN A 12 18.28 25.44 9.41
N GLU A 13 18.57 26.74 9.55
CA GLU A 13 17.81 27.81 8.88
C GLU A 13 17.91 27.71 7.36
N LYS A 14 19.11 27.44 6.81
CA LYS A 14 19.31 27.26 5.37
C LYS A 14 18.54 26.05 4.83
N TRP A 15 18.45 24.97 5.61
CA TRP A 15 17.66 23.80 5.25
C TRP A 15 16.14 24.06 5.33
N LEU A 16 15.68 24.82 6.32
CA LEU A 16 14.27 25.18 6.48
C LEU A 16 13.76 26.12 5.38
N ASN A 17 14.64 26.98 4.87
CA ASN A 17 14.32 27.99 3.86
C ASN A 17 14.65 27.55 2.42
N ASN A 18 15.04 26.30 2.19
CA ASN A 18 15.35 25.82 0.85
C ASN A 18 14.06 25.77 0.00
N PRO A 19 13.99 26.51 -1.13
CA PRO A 19 12.80 26.54 -1.99
C PRO A 19 12.64 25.30 -2.87
N ASP A 20 13.60 24.37 -2.86
CA ASP A 20 13.53 23.14 -3.65
C ASP A 20 12.27 22.31 -3.29
N PRO A 21 11.38 22.03 -4.26
CA PRO A 21 10.14 21.28 -4.03
C PRO A 21 10.39 19.87 -3.48
N ASN A 22 11.49 19.21 -3.87
CA ASN A 22 11.82 17.88 -3.36
C ASN A 22 12.12 17.91 -1.85
N VAL A 23 12.79 18.96 -1.39
CA VAL A 23 13.10 19.16 0.04
C VAL A 23 11.83 19.46 0.84
N GLN A 24 10.88 20.19 0.24
CA GLN A 24 9.57 20.44 0.87
C GLN A 24 8.73 19.17 1.01
N ASP A 25 8.71 18.31 -0.01
CA ASP A 25 7.97 17.05 0.03
C ASP A 25 8.57 16.05 1.01
N GLU A 26 9.91 15.99 1.10
CA GLU A 26 10.59 15.21 2.13
C GLU A 26 10.22 15.70 3.55
N ARG A 27 10.11 17.02 3.76
CA ARG A 27 9.66 17.62 5.02
C ARG A 27 8.23 17.22 5.37
N ARG A 28 7.31 17.29 4.39
CA ARG A 28 5.92 16.88 4.58
C ARG A 28 5.83 15.39 4.91
N ALA A 29 6.62 14.54 4.24
CA ALA A 29 6.69 13.11 4.52
C ALA A 29 7.18 12.82 5.95
N LYS A 30 8.27 13.46 6.38
CA LYS A 30 8.79 13.33 7.76
C LYS A 30 7.80 13.83 8.81
N ASP A 31 7.06 14.91 8.52
CA ASP A 31 6.02 15.41 9.43
C ASP A 31 4.82 14.45 9.54
N ARG A 32 4.40 13.84 8.42
CA ARG A 32 3.36 12.79 8.41
C ARG A 32 3.77 11.60 9.28
N ILE A 33 5.01 11.12 9.17
CA ILE A 33 5.54 10.02 9.99
C ILE A 33 5.55 10.40 11.47
N ARG A 34 6.03 11.61 11.81
CA ARG A 34 6.07 12.09 13.20
C ARG A 34 4.67 12.16 13.81
N LYS A 35 3.69 12.70 13.07
CA LYS A 35 2.30 12.78 13.51
C LYS A 35 1.68 11.38 13.67
N ALA A 36 1.93 10.46 12.73
CA ALA A 36 1.47 9.08 12.82
C ALA A 36 2.03 8.38 14.08
N LYS A 37 3.34 8.49 14.31
CA LYS A 37 4.01 7.92 15.50
C LYS A 37 3.47 8.52 16.80
N SER A 38 3.22 9.83 16.84
CA SER A 38 2.62 10.51 17.99
C SER A 38 1.21 9.99 18.28
N ARG A 39 0.36 9.84 17.25
CA ARG A 39 -0.99 9.26 17.39
C ARG A 39 -0.95 7.80 17.86
N GLN A 40 0.01 7.02 17.38
CA GLN A 40 0.19 5.63 17.80
C GLN A 40 0.61 5.54 19.26
N LEU A 41 1.56 6.38 19.70
CA LEU A 41 1.97 6.46 21.11
C LEU A 41 0.81 6.87 22.02
N GLU A 42 -0.02 7.82 21.57
CA GLU A 42 -1.22 8.24 22.31
C GLU A 42 -2.27 7.12 22.40
N ARG A 43 -2.45 6.33 21.34
CA ARG A 43 -3.32 5.13 21.39
C ARG A 43 -2.78 4.09 22.38
N GLN A 44 -1.48 3.80 22.34
CA GLN A 44 -0.83 2.88 23.29
C GLN A 44 -0.98 3.36 24.75
N ARG A 45 -0.92 4.68 24.99
CA ARG A 45 -1.17 5.25 26.32
C ARG A 45 -2.61 5.08 26.80
N ARG A 46 -3.59 5.09 25.91
CA ARG A 46 -5.01 4.87 26.24
C ARG A 46 -5.33 3.40 26.49
N GLU A 47 -4.68 2.51 25.77
CA GLU A 47 -4.90 1.05 25.86
C GLU A 47 -4.22 0.41 27.08
N ASN A 48 -3.23 1.07 27.69
CA ASN A 48 -2.52 0.60 28.89
C ASN A 48 -2.74 1.54 30.10
N PRO A 49 -3.91 1.48 30.79
CA PRO A 49 -4.20 2.34 31.93
C PRO A 49 -3.41 2.00 33.22
N ILE A 50 -2.63 0.91 33.23
CA ILE A 50 -1.99 0.38 34.46
C ILE A 50 -0.80 1.24 34.94
N ASN A 51 -0.28 2.17 34.13
CA ASN A 51 0.85 3.04 34.49
C ASN A 51 0.56 4.54 34.32
N GLN A 52 -0.61 5.02 34.78
CA GLN A 52 -0.78 6.46 34.99
C GLN A 52 -0.24 6.85 36.39
N PRO A 53 0.74 7.76 36.49
CA PRO A 53 1.05 8.40 37.76
C PRO A 53 -0.20 9.15 38.24
N LEU A 54 -0.64 8.90 39.48
CA LEU A 54 -1.75 9.63 40.08
C LEU A 54 -1.51 11.14 39.94
N PRO A 55 -2.50 11.92 39.45
CA PRO A 55 -2.40 13.36 39.43
C PRO A 55 -2.39 13.90 40.87
N SER A 56 -1.24 14.42 41.28
CA SER A 56 -1.08 15.17 42.51
C SER A 56 -2.08 16.33 42.53
N SER A 57 -2.99 16.30 43.50
CA SER A 57 -3.99 17.34 43.71
C SER A 57 -3.29 18.67 44.06
N GLN A 58 -3.38 19.66 43.18
CA GLN A 58 -3.17 21.07 43.54
C GLN A 58 -4.27 21.95 42.96
N SER A 59 -5.16 22.30 43.90
CA SER A 59 -5.91 23.54 44.11
C SER A 59 -6.01 24.62 43.03
N GLN A 60 -7.28 24.94 42.78
CA GLN A 60 -7.95 26.13 42.23
C GLN A 60 -7.22 27.49 42.25
N SER A 61 -7.35 28.22 41.13
CA SER A 61 -7.84 29.63 40.99
C SER A 61 -7.65 29.98 39.49
N GLY A 62 -8.57 30.50 38.69
CA GLY A 62 -9.53 31.60 38.83
C GLY A 62 -9.43 32.45 37.54
N GLY A 63 -10.53 33.05 37.06
CA GLY A 63 -10.53 34.08 35.98
C GLY A 63 -10.95 33.57 34.60
N THR A 64 -12.21 33.70 34.17
CA THR A 64 -12.85 34.88 33.52
C THR A 64 -12.23 35.24 32.16
N ASN A 65 -12.97 35.07 31.05
CA ASN A 65 -13.59 36.17 30.28
C ASN A 65 -14.02 35.72 28.86
N CYS A 66 -15.10 36.34 28.39
CA CYS A 66 -15.82 36.13 27.15
C CYS A 66 -15.08 36.64 25.90
N GLY A 67 -15.47 36.13 24.72
CA GLY A 67 -15.07 36.70 23.43
C GLY A 67 -15.85 36.10 22.26
N TYR A 68 -17.00 36.72 21.95
CA TYR A 68 -17.75 36.54 20.72
C TYR A 68 -16.92 36.96 19.50
N GLY A 69 -17.10 36.27 18.37
CA GLY A 69 -16.53 36.65 17.08
C GLY A 69 -17.27 35.96 15.92
N PHE A 70 -18.37 36.57 15.50
CA PHE A 70 -19.02 36.34 14.21
C PHE A 70 -18.09 36.74 13.06
N GLY A 71 -18.15 36.02 11.95
CA GLY A 71 -17.48 36.37 10.70
C GLY A 71 -18.14 35.66 9.53
N GLU A 72 -19.06 36.37 8.89
CA GLU A 72 -19.79 36.01 7.68
C GLU A 72 -18.91 36.00 6.42
N GLY A 73 -19.39 35.32 5.38
CA GLY A 73 -19.26 35.79 4.00
C GLY A 73 -18.36 34.97 3.08
N ALA A 74 -18.96 34.18 2.18
CA ALA A 74 -18.97 34.50 0.75
C ALA A 74 -19.56 33.33 -0.06
N SER A 75 -20.70 33.62 -0.66
CA SER A 75 -21.38 32.85 -1.69
C SER A 75 -20.49 32.60 -2.90
N ARG A 76 -20.61 31.41 -3.51
CA ARG A 76 -20.35 31.25 -4.94
C ARG A 76 -21.35 30.27 -5.54
N GLU A 77 -22.35 30.86 -6.18
CA GLU A 77 -23.22 30.23 -7.16
C GLU A 77 -22.38 29.73 -8.33
N LEU A 78 -22.66 28.53 -8.85
CA LEU A 78 -22.38 28.17 -10.24
C LEU A 78 -23.35 27.06 -10.68
N SER A 79 -24.40 27.54 -11.35
CA SER A 79 -25.02 27.05 -12.59
C SER A 79 -25.46 25.59 -12.70
N GLU A 80 -26.78 25.48 -12.80
CA GLU A 80 -27.57 24.37 -13.33
C GLU A 80 -27.22 24.07 -14.80
N HIS A 81 -27.11 22.78 -15.12
CA HIS A 81 -27.43 22.25 -16.45
C HIS A 81 -28.13 20.91 -16.29
N GLN A 82 -29.45 20.92 -16.52
CA GLN A 82 -30.25 19.74 -16.87
C GLN A 82 -29.87 19.26 -18.27
N PRO A 83 -29.96 17.95 -18.51
CA PRO A 83 -30.82 17.52 -19.60
C PRO A 83 -31.85 16.47 -19.19
N SER A 84 -33.07 16.78 -19.62
CA SER A 84 -34.26 15.94 -19.76
C SER A 84 -33.99 14.57 -20.39
N GLY A 85 -34.56 13.52 -19.81
CA GLY A 85 -34.55 12.17 -20.38
C GLY A 85 -35.54 11.24 -19.70
N ILE A 86 -36.82 11.37 -20.08
CA ILE A 86 -37.84 10.32 -20.27
C ILE A 86 -37.99 9.30 -19.12
N ALA A 87 -39.04 9.51 -18.34
CA ALA A 87 -39.57 8.57 -17.35
C ALA A 87 -40.31 7.40 -18.03
N GLU A 88 -39.97 6.17 -17.63
CA GLU A 88 -40.81 4.99 -17.84
C GLU A 88 -41.55 4.60 -16.54
N PRO A 89 -42.78 4.05 -16.64
CA PRO A 89 -43.64 3.80 -15.49
C PRO A 89 -43.25 2.53 -14.74
N ILE A 90 -42.79 2.68 -13.50
CA ILE A 90 -42.62 1.57 -12.55
C ILE A 90 -43.99 1.24 -11.95
N GLN A 91 -44.51 0.07 -12.30
CA GLN A 91 -45.71 -0.48 -11.69
C GLN A 91 -45.44 -0.89 -10.24
N ALA A 92 -46.32 -0.40 -9.37
CA ALA A 92 -46.41 -0.74 -7.96
C ALA A 92 -46.75 -2.23 -7.78
N ALA A 93 -45.91 -2.94 -7.01
CA ALA A 93 -46.26 -4.21 -6.42
C ALA A 93 -46.01 -4.13 -4.91
N GLU A 94 -47.07 -3.80 -4.18
CA GLU A 94 -47.18 -3.99 -2.74
C GLU A 94 -46.90 -5.44 -2.37
N LYS A 95 -45.83 -5.69 -1.61
CA LYS A 95 -45.70 -6.91 -0.79
C LYS A 95 -45.12 -6.59 0.58
N ARG A 96 -46.06 -6.46 1.52
CA ARG A 96 -46.05 -6.97 2.91
C ARG A 96 -44.72 -6.94 3.66
N MET A 97 -44.65 -6.05 4.65
CA MET A 97 -43.79 -6.21 5.82
C MET A 97 -44.29 -7.36 6.72
N PRO A 98 -43.40 -8.25 7.19
CA PRO A 98 -43.57 -8.93 8.46
C PRO A 98 -42.79 -8.19 9.55
N THR A 99 -43.53 -7.89 10.61
CA THR A 99 -43.10 -7.38 11.90
C THR A 99 -42.03 -8.27 12.55
N SER A 100 -41.12 -7.60 13.25
CA SER A 100 -40.02 -8.15 14.02
C SER A 100 -40.47 -9.04 15.17
N ALA A 101 -39.85 -10.21 15.30
CA ALA A 101 -39.61 -10.86 16.59
C ALA A 101 -38.11 -11.17 16.68
N GLY A 102 -37.40 -10.40 17.51
CA GLY A 102 -35.97 -10.50 17.72
C GLY A 102 -35.60 -11.86 18.31
N THR A 103 -34.89 -12.66 17.51
CA THR A 103 -34.04 -13.73 18.03
C THR A 103 -32.61 -13.28 17.79
N ARG A 104 -31.95 -12.79 18.85
CA ARG A 104 -30.51 -12.53 18.90
C ARG A 104 -29.81 -13.88 18.72
N ARG A 105 -29.63 -14.30 17.47
CA ARG A 105 -28.75 -15.40 17.12
C ARG A 105 -27.33 -14.90 17.35
N GLU A 106 -26.77 -15.27 18.50
CA GLU A 106 -25.32 -15.34 18.65
C GLU A 106 -24.81 -16.21 17.50
N ALA A 107 -24.19 -15.57 16.51
CA ALA A 107 -23.45 -16.25 15.47
C ALA A 107 -22.23 -16.87 16.15
N GLN A 108 -22.42 -18.07 16.70
CA GLN A 108 -21.34 -18.98 17.00
C GLN A 108 -20.74 -19.36 15.65
N HIS A 109 -19.73 -18.60 15.21
CA HIS A 109 -18.85 -18.99 14.12
C HIS A 109 -18.14 -20.27 14.57
N GLY A 110 -18.69 -21.42 14.16
CA GLY A 110 -18.03 -22.70 14.34
C GLY A 110 -16.67 -22.67 13.64
N PRO A 111 -15.64 -23.35 14.17
CA PRO A 111 -14.26 -23.28 13.69
C PRO A 111 -14.04 -24.01 12.34
N HIS A 112 -15.08 -24.18 11.53
CA HIS A 112 -15.07 -25.00 10.31
C HIS A 112 -16.03 -24.47 9.24
N ASP A 113 -16.20 -23.15 9.10
CA ASP A 113 -16.70 -22.66 7.82
C ASP A 113 -15.62 -22.96 6.77
N PRO A 114 -15.90 -23.83 5.78
CA PRO A 114 -14.95 -24.09 4.71
C PRO A 114 -14.71 -22.75 4.02
N VAL A 115 -13.52 -22.20 4.22
CA VAL A 115 -13.03 -21.03 3.47
C VAL A 115 -13.31 -21.35 2.01
N ALA A 116 -14.31 -20.67 1.44
CA ALA A 116 -14.84 -21.02 0.13
C ALA A 116 -13.68 -21.19 -0.85
N GLU A 117 -13.44 -22.44 -1.26
CA GLU A 117 -12.38 -22.78 -2.23
C GLU A 117 -12.64 -21.92 -3.47
N GLY A 118 -11.75 -20.95 -3.73
CA GLY A 118 -11.91 -19.99 -4.83
C GLY A 118 -12.08 -18.52 -4.41
N GLY A 119 -12.18 -18.21 -3.11
CA GLY A 119 -12.13 -16.83 -2.62
C GLY A 119 -10.82 -16.11 -2.96
N LEU A 120 -10.86 -14.77 -3.08
CA LEU A 120 -9.68 -13.93 -3.38
C LEU A 120 -8.50 -14.25 -2.46
N ALA A 121 -8.73 -14.43 -1.16
CA ALA A 121 -7.68 -14.79 -0.20
C ALA A 121 -6.98 -16.11 -0.56
N HIS A 122 -7.75 -17.14 -0.93
CA HIS A 122 -7.20 -18.43 -1.37
C HIS A 122 -6.39 -18.29 -2.66
N LYS A 123 -6.89 -17.51 -3.63
CA LYS A 123 -6.15 -17.21 -4.86
C LYS A 123 -4.84 -16.48 -4.57
N LEU A 124 -4.84 -15.49 -3.67
CA LEU A 124 -3.63 -14.78 -3.26
C LEU A 124 -2.60 -15.71 -2.60
N VAL A 125 -3.04 -16.64 -1.74
CA VAL A 125 -2.15 -17.65 -1.15
C VAL A 125 -1.53 -18.54 -2.23
N SER A 126 -2.32 -18.98 -3.22
CA SER A 126 -1.81 -19.76 -4.34
C SER A 126 -0.80 -18.98 -5.17
N ILE A 127 -1.08 -17.72 -5.50
CA ILE A 127 -0.17 -16.87 -6.29
C ILE A 127 1.10 -16.56 -5.50
N ARG A 128 1.02 -16.32 -4.18
CA ARG A 128 2.21 -16.13 -3.34
C ARG A 128 3.13 -17.33 -3.36
N ARG A 129 2.58 -18.54 -3.30
CA ARG A 129 3.38 -19.77 -3.41
C ARG A 129 4.10 -19.82 -4.75
N LYS A 130 3.37 -19.60 -5.85
CA LYS A 130 3.98 -19.54 -7.18
C LYS A 130 5.05 -18.44 -7.30
N TYR A 131 4.84 -17.29 -6.66
CA TYR A 131 5.85 -16.22 -6.61
C TYR A 131 7.11 -16.65 -5.86
N HIS A 132 6.98 -17.34 -4.72
CA HIS A 132 8.14 -17.88 -4.01
C HIS A 132 8.91 -18.91 -4.84
N ASP A 133 8.20 -19.78 -5.56
CA ASP A 133 8.83 -20.79 -6.42
C ASP A 133 9.46 -20.17 -7.68
N TRP A 134 8.94 -19.02 -8.13
CA TRP A 134 9.37 -18.32 -9.34
C TRP A 134 10.51 -17.33 -9.09
N SER A 135 10.53 -16.61 -7.96
CA SER A 135 11.37 -15.42 -7.77
C SER A 135 12.85 -15.73 -7.54
N TYR A 136 13.73 -14.88 -8.09
CA TYR A 136 15.16 -14.86 -7.77
C TYR A 136 15.49 -14.18 -6.43
N ALA A 137 14.50 -13.81 -5.62
CA ALA A 137 14.74 -13.11 -4.36
C ALA A 137 15.62 -13.91 -3.38
N ASP A 138 15.57 -15.24 -3.43
CA ASP A 138 16.38 -16.10 -2.56
C ASP A 138 17.85 -16.16 -3.02
N ASP A 139 18.10 -16.15 -4.33
CA ASP A 139 19.46 -16.23 -4.89
C ASP A 139 20.13 -14.86 -5.04
N TRP A 140 19.43 -13.88 -5.62
CA TRP A 140 19.97 -12.55 -5.88
C TRP A 140 19.83 -11.59 -4.69
N GLY A 141 18.95 -11.94 -3.75
CA GLY A 141 18.65 -11.13 -2.57
C GLY A 141 17.77 -9.91 -2.89
N SER A 142 17.95 -8.84 -2.10
CA SER A 142 17.19 -7.61 -2.24
C SER A 142 17.38 -6.92 -3.60
N GLU A 143 16.38 -6.18 -4.08
CA GLU A 143 16.39 -5.43 -5.35
C GLU A 143 17.67 -4.60 -5.60
N LEU A 144 18.23 -3.98 -4.56
CA LEU A 144 19.49 -3.21 -4.65
C LEU A 144 20.70 -4.03 -5.10
N ARG A 145 20.62 -5.36 -5.03
CA ARG A 145 21.68 -6.31 -5.38
C ARG A 145 21.47 -6.98 -6.73
N TRP A 146 20.27 -6.90 -7.31
CA TRP A 146 19.93 -7.58 -8.57
C TRP A 146 20.90 -7.23 -9.69
N GLN A 147 21.27 -5.96 -9.84
CA GLN A 147 22.23 -5.52 -10.85
C GLN A 147 23.56 -6.26 -10.78
N ARG A 148 24.07 -6.47 -9.56
CA ARG A 148 25.35 -7.16 -9.34
C ARG A 148 25.17 -8.65 -9.55
N ALA A 149 24.13 -9.25 -8.97
CA ALA A 149 23.86 -10.68 -9.08
C ALA A 149 23.69 -11.11 -10.54
N PHE A 150 22.91 -10.35 -11.33
CA PHE A 150 22.74 -10.57 -12.77
C PHE A 150 24.09 -10.59 -13.50
N HIS A 151 24.95 -9.60 -13.25
CA HIS A 151 26.26 -9.52 -13.89
C HIS A 151 27.22 -10.62 -13.46
N ASP A 152 27.19 -10.98 -12.18
CA ASP A 152 28.02 -12.06 -11.65
C ASP A 152 27.60 -13.41 -12.27
N GLU A 153 26.29 -13.65 -12.41
CA GLU A 153 25.73 -14.84 -13.07
C GLU A 153 26.09 -14.88 -14.56
N LEU A 154 25.90 -13.77 -15.29
CA LEU A 154 26.23 -13.69 -16.71
C LEU A 154 27.72 -13.92 -16.95
N ARG A 155 28.60 -13.27 -16.17
CA ARG A 155 30.05 -13.47 -16.26
C ARG A 155 30.46 -14.91 -15.93
N ALA A 156 29.79 -15.55 -14.97
CA ALA A 156 30.07 -16.92 -14.61
C ALA A 156 29.78 -17.88 -15.78
N VAL A 157 28.67 -17.66 -16.51
CA VAL A 157 28.29 -18.51 -17.65
C VAL A 157 29.07 -18.20 -18.92
N GLU A 158 29.48 -16.94 -19.14
CA GLU A 158 30.38 -16.56 -20.24
C GLU A 158 31.71 -17.33 -20.18
N GLY A 159 32.22 -17.58 -18.97
CA GLY A 159 33.42 -18.40 -18.76
C GLY A 159 33.25 -19.88 -19.15
N LEU A 160 32.01 -20.36 -19.28
CA LEU A 160 31.68 -21.73 -19.68
C LEU A 160 31.49 -21.87 -21.20
N GLY A 161 31.26 -20.75 -21.91
CA GLY A 161 31.15 -20.68 -23.37
C GLY A 161 29.79 -20.18 -23.87
N GLY A 162 29.72 -19.88 -25.17
CA GLY A 162 28.57 -19.18 -25.76
C GLY A 162 27.24 -19.94 -25.70
N GLU A 163 27.24 -21.27 -25.68
CA GLU A 163 26.01 -22.06 -25.58
C GLU A 163 25.36 -21.93 -24.18
N GLU A 164 26.17 -21.98 -23.12
CA GLU A 164 25.69 -21.81 -21.74
C GLU A 164 25.14 -20.39 -21.51
N THR A 165 25.79 -19.38 -22.09
CA THR A 165 25.27 -18.00 -22.10
C THR A 165 23.90 -17.95 -22.80
N ARG A 166 23.74 -18.55 -23.98
CA ARG A 166 22.45 -18.59 -24.70
C ARG A 166 21.36 -19.29 -23.90
N LEU A 167 21.66 -20.43 -23.26
CA LEU A 167 20.71 -21.15 -22.42
C LEU A 167 20.28 -20.30 -21.22
N THR A 168 21.22 -19.62 -20.57
CA THR A 168 20.95 -18.72 -19.44
C THR A 168 20.04 -17.56 -19.85
N LEU A 169 20.32 -16.91 -20.99
CA LEU A 169 19.47 -15.85 -21.53
C LEU A 169 18.06 -16.37 -21.88
N ALA A 170 17.95 -17.58 -22.43
CA ALA A 170 16.65 -18.21 -22.71
C ALA A 170 15.86 -18.48 -21.42
N CYS A 171 16.52 -18.96 -20.35
CA CYS A 171 15.91 -19.14 -19.03
C CYS A 171 15.39 -17.81 -18.46
N LEU A 172 16.18 -16.74 -18.55
CA LEU A 172 15.77 -15.40 -18.10
C LEU A 172 14.59 -14.84 -18.92
N PHE A 173 14.52 -15.16 -20.22
CA PHE A 173 13.36 -14.79 -21.05
C PHE A 173 12.10 -15.54 -20.63
N ASP A 174 12.21 -16.85 -20.39
CA ASP A 174 11.10 -17.67 -19.89
C ASP A 174 10.64 -17.19 -18.51
N HIS A 175 11.58 -16.83 -17.63
CA HIS A 175 11.29 -16.20 -16.34
C HIS A 175 10.42 -14.95 -16.49
N CYS A 176 10.73 -14.08 -17.45
CA CYS A 176 9.88 -12.91 -17.76
C CYS A 176 8.48 -13.31 -18.24
N VAL A 177 8.36 -14.36 -19.07
CA VAL A 177 7.06 -14.89 -19.54
C VAL A 177 6.22 -15.37 -18.34
N GLN A 178 6.85 -16.12 -17.43
CA GLN A 178 6.22 -16.61 -16.19
C GLN A 178 5.80 -15.46 -15.28
N GLY A 179 6.64 -14.45 -15.07
CA GLY A 179 6.29 -13.24 -14.30
C GLY A 179 5.06 -12.51 -14.87
N ARG A 180 5.01 -12.30 -16.20
CA ARG A 180 3.83 -11.73 -16.87
C ARG A 180 2.58 -12.60 -16.72
N ARG A 181 2.72 -13.93 -16.67
CA ARG A 181 1.60 -14.85 -16.39
C ARG A 181 1.10 -14.66 -14.96
N LEU A 182 1.98 -14.60 -13.96
CA LEU A 182 1.59 -14.34 -12.57
C LEU A 182 0.85 -13.01 -12.41
N ILE A 183 1.32 -11.96 -13.08
CA ILE A 183 0.62 -10.66 -13.09
C ILE A 183 -0.80 -10.78 -13.66
N ARG A 184 -0.99 -11.54 -14.74
CA ARG A 184 -2.33 -11.77 -15.33
C ARG A 184 -3.23 -12.58 -14.37
N GLU A 185 -2.69 -13.60 -13.73
CA GLU A 185 -3.42 -14.38 -12.72
C GLU A 185 -3.83 -13.51 -11.52
N LEU A 186 -2.95 -12.62 -11.06
CA LEU A 186 -3.22 -11.69 -9.96
C LEU A 186 -4.31 -10.68 -10.33
N LYS A 187 -4.27 -10.13 -11.55
CA LYS A 187 -5.34 -9.27 -12.08
C LYS A 187 -6.67 -10.03 -12.14
N GLY A 188 -6.67 -11.27 -12.62
CA GLY A 188 -7.88 -12.13 -12.63
C GLY A 188 -8.38 -12.52 -11.24
N ALA A 189 -7.50 -12.52 -10.23
CA ALA A 189 -7.87 -12.80 -8.85
C ALA A 189 -8.64 -11.64 -8.18
N SER A 190 -8.43 -10.38 -8.63
CA SER A 190 -8.95 -9.15 -8.02
C SER A 190 -10.48 -8.99 -7.92
N SER A 191 -11.26 -9.97 -8.37
CA SER A 191 -12.70 -9.99 -8.16
C SER A 191 -12.99 -10.24 -6.67
N ILE A 192 -13.38 -9.18 -5.95
CA ILE A 192 -13.77 -9.26 -4.55
C ILE A 192 -15.20 -9.79 -4.48
N PRO A 193 -15.45 -10.91 -3.80
CA PRO A 193 -16.81 -11.42 -3.65
C PRO A 193 -17.62 -10.47 -2.75
N ALA A 194 -18.92 -10.32 -3.06
CA ALA A 194 -19.78 -9.31 -2.46
C ALA A 194 -19.89 -9.41 -0.92
N ASN A 195 -19.65 -10.59 -0.34
CA ASN A 195 -19.63 -10.81 1.10
C ASN A 195 -18.41 -10.21 1.83
N VAL A 196 -17.27 -10.06 1.14
CA VAL A 196 -16.05 -9.43 1.69
C VAL A 196 -16.16 -7.91 1.66
N CYS A 197 -16.95 -7.35 0.74
CA CYS A 197 -17.17 -5.90 0.62
C CYS A 197 -17.78 -5.24 1.87
N CYS A 198 -18.32 -6.02 2.80
CA CYS A 198 -18.92 -5.51 4.04
C CYS A 198 -17.89 -5.17 5.13
N ASP A 199 -16.65 -5.66 5.02
CA ASP A 199 -15.57 -5.38 5.96
C ASP A 199 -14.48 -4.52 5.29
N ALA A 200 -14.48 -3.22 5.60
CA ALA A 200 -13.56 -2.26 5.02
C ALA A 200 -12.09 -2.53 5.39
N GLU A 201 -11.82 -3.10 6.57
CA GLU A 201 -10.46 -3.42 7.00
C GLU A 201 -9.93 -4.62 6.24
N ALA A 202 -10.73 -5.69 6.11
CA ALA A 202 -10.37 -6.87 5.32
C ALA A 202 -10.17 -6.54 3.83
N VAL A 203 -11.02 -5.69 3.24
CA VAL A 203 -10.85 -5.22 1.86
C VAL A 203 -9.54 -4.45 1.70
N ASN A 204 -9.23 -3.54 2.62
CA ASN A 204 -8.00 -2.76 2.58
C ASN A 204 -6.76 -3.64 2.72
N ASP A 205 -6.78 -4.61 3.63
CA ASP A 205 -5.68 -5.57 3.80
C ASP A 205 -5.46 -6.40 2.52
N LEU A 206 -6.52 -6.98 1.96
CA LEU A 206 -6.44 -7.73 0.70
C LEU A 206 -5.91 -6.88 -0.46
N PHE A 207 -6.30 -5.62 -0.54
CA PHE A 207 -5.80 -4.67 -1.53
C PHE A 207 -4.30 -4.42 -1.37
N LEU A 208 -3.84 -4.11 -0.15
CA LEU A 208 -2.43 -3.87 0.14
C LEU A 208 -1.58 -5.10 -0.16
N GLN A 209 -2.07 -6.28 0.22
CA GLN A 209 -1.41 -7.56 -0.08
C GLN A 209 -1.29 -7.84 -1.58
N THR A 210 -2.34 -7.53 -2.34
CA THR A 210 -2.35 -7.67 -3.80
C THR A 210 -1.36 -6.70 -4.44
N MET A 211 -1.35 -5.44 -4.00
CA MET A 211 -0.47 -4.40 -4.53
C MET A 211 1.01 -4.64 -4.23
N ASP A 212 1.34 -5.11 -3.02
CA ASP A 212 2.71 -5.48 -2.66
C ASP A 212 3.21 -6.62 -3.56
N LEU A 213 2.41 -7.70 -3.70
CA LEU A 213 2.76 -8.83 -4.56
C LEU A 213 2.89 -8.42 -6.03
N TYR A 214 1.98 -7.60 -6.54
CA TYR A 214 2.04 -7.06 -7.89
C TYR A 214 3.33 -6.29 -8.13
N THR A 215 3.70 -5.41 -7.18
CA THR A 215 4.89 -4.56 -7.28
C THR A 215 6.17 -5.39 -7.30
N ARG A 216 6.25 -6.44 -6.47
CA ARG A 216 7.40 -7.36 -6.44
C ARG A 216 7.56 -8.13 -7.75
N ILE A 217 6.48 -8.75 -8.26
CA ILE A 217 6.54 -9.48 -9.53
C ILE A 217 6.90 -8.55 -10.68
N LEU A 218 6.30 -7.35 -10.71
CA LEU A 218 6.52 -6.38 -11.79
C LEU A 218 7.95 -5.83 -11.78
N SER A 219 8.50 -5.45 -10.63
CA SER A 219 9.86 -4.91 -10.53
C SER A 219 10.89 -5.94 -11.00
N GLU A 220 10.80 -7.18 -10.54
CA GLU A 220 11.71 -8.27 -10.95
C GLU A 220 11.60 -8.56 -12.45
N THR A 221 10.37 -8.72 -12.96
CA THR A 221 10.12 -8.94 -14.40
C THR A 221 10.71 -7.81 -15.24
N LYS A 222 10.47 -6.55 -14.84
CA LYS A 222 10.93 -5.37 -15.59
C LYS A 222 12.44 -5.20 -15.53
N PHE A 223 13.05 -5.49 -14.39
CA PHE A 223 14.50 -5.48 -14.28
C PHE A 223 15.13 -6.44 -15.29
N ILE A 224 14.68 -7.70 -15.32
CA ILE A 224 15.24 -8.71 -16.23
C ILE A 224 14.94 -8.36 -17.69
N GLU A 225 13.73 -7.95 -18.04
CA GLU A 225 13.38 -7.50 -19.40
C GLU A 225 14.31 -6.39 -19.90
N VAL A 226 14.55 -5.36 -19.09
CA VAL A 226 15.44 -4.25 -19.46
C VAL A 226 16.88 -4.74 -19.64
N LYS A 227 17.33 -5.69 -18.83
CA LYS A 227 18.69 -6.23 -18.95
C LYS A 227 18.88 -7.07 -20.20
N LEU A 228 17.92 -7.93 -20.51
CA LEU A 228 17.96 -8.74 -21.72
C LEU A 228 18.00 -7.88 -22.99
N LEU A 229 17.26 -6.78 -23.03
CA LEU A 229 17.27 -5.86 -24.18
C LEU A 229 18.63 -5.19 -24.40
N VAL A 230 19.31 -4.80 -23.31
CA VAL A 230 20.64 -4.17 -23.40
C VAL A 230 21.70 -5.15 -23.90
N GLU A 231 21.61 -6.42 -23.50
CA GLU A 231 22.54 -7.45 -23.99
C GLU A 231 22.23 -7.88 -25.43
N GLU A 232 20.97 -7.89 -25.86
CA GLU A 232 20.65 -8.20 -27.25
C GLU A 232 21.27 -7.18 -28.23
N GLU A 233 21.35 -5.91 -27.83
CA GLU A 233 22.03 -4.86 -28.62
C GLU A 233 23.55 -5.06 -28.68
N SER A 234 24.18 -5.65 -27.66
CA SER A 234 25.64 -5.84 -27.60
C SER A 234 26.14 -6.99 -28.48
N TYR A 235 25.29 -7.96 -28.81
CA TYR A 235 25.64 -9.13 -29.64
C TYR A 235 25.42 -8.93 -31.15
N VAL A 236 24.80 -7.81 -31.57
CA VAL A 236 24.50 -7.54 -32.99
C VAL A 236 25.62 -6.73 -33.67
N GLU A 237 26.59 -6.22 -32.91
CA GLU A 237 27.79 -5.53 -33.42
C GLU A 237 28.99 -6.48 -33.65
#